data_AF-A0A7Y0AD05-F1
#
_entry.id   AF-A0A7Y0AD05-F1
#
_cell.length_a   1.000
_cell.length_b   1.000
_cell.length_c   1.000
_cell.angle_alpha   90.00
_cell.angle_beta   90.00
_cell.angle_gamma   90.00
#
_symmetry.space_group_name_H-M   'P 1'
#
loop_
_entity.id
_entity.type
_entity.pdbx_description
1 polymer ?
#
loop_
_entity_poly.entity_id
_entity_poly.type
_entity_poly.pdbx_seq_one_letter_code
_entity_poly.pdbx_strand_id
1 'polypeptide(L)'
;MPDKLRAVVLLAALLGARPSASYGQVAAPTTRAAGRLTGLVTDGATGRPLPYATVAVLTAAGAVVAGAVVAGAVGGGSGRFELAGVAAGTYTLRVSALGYQELTRAGVVVAGGEQALGALALAPAPQQLSEVTVTGPRRLVEELVDRTVYHADQDETTRGGDATEVLRRVPLLSVDLDGNVSLRGSQNIKVLINNKPSTITATSVADGLRQLPADQIARVEVITAPSAKYDAEGSAGIINIVTKGNALRGGQLSADGSGGTRSGTLNLNGGYRTGRMGFALGGFGRAGYNTPGSFRNEQQTTDPATSAQTRTTQVADTRQNQLFGRYTLGWDFDLDKQNALAASLTYGTRNATTYQDGLLTQTQPLATGLGTSSARNVRTTDESGTVDASLAYTHLYAKPQRELSALALLSYNNRDYNFDNDIYAATDAAGPGTAGNDNHSTNQELTAQLDYQTPTLKNQLLELGAKNIRRRVGSDYTYYGQLASAQADNSFRYRQNVAAAYLVYTFNLPLGFTLRPGLRYEYTSIAADFGRGGAAEIGRDAGAQRGAAAQVCQRQRVEAEL
;
A
#
# COMPACT_ATOMS: atom_id res chain seq x y z
N MET A 1 -29.34 -42.61 -9.57
CA MET A 1 -28.41 -43.22 -8.59
C MET A 1 -27.92 -42.13 -7.65
N PRO A 2 -28.31 -42.14 -6.37
CA PRO A 2 -27.85 -41.18 -5.38
C PRO A 2 -26.80 -41.80 -4.43
N ASP A 3 -25.89 -41.00 -3.88
CA ASP A 3 -25.30 -41.24 -2.55
C ASP A 3 -24.94 -39.87 -1.92
N LYS A 4 -25.63 -39.44 -0.86
CA LYS A 4 -25.44 -39.75 0.58
C LYS A 4 -24.19 -39.02 1.15
N LEU A 5 -24.15 -38.41 2.34
CA LEU A 5 -25.00 -38.45 3.53
C LEU A 5 -24.64 -37.26 4.46
N ARG A 6 -25.62 -36.73 5.21
CA ARG A 6 -25.46 -35.97 6.47
C ARG A 6 -26.26 -36.71 7.56
N ALA A 7 -25.72 -36.87 8.77
CA ALA A 7 -26.42 -36.97 10.08
C ALA A 7 -25.36 -37.33 11.15
N VAL A 8 -25.10 -36.52 12.19
CA VAL A 8 -25.89 -36.18 13.40
C VAL A 8 -25.80 -37.24 14.52
N VAL A 9 -25.49 -36.69 15.69
CA VAL A 9 -25.20 -37.19 17.04
C VAL A 9 -26.43 -37.80 17.74
N LEU A 10 -26.25 -38.78 18.65
CA LEU A 10 -26.55 -38.75 20.12
C LEU A 10 -26.82 -40.16 20.75
N LEU A 11 -26.27 -40.34 21.98
CA LEU A 11 -26.91 -40.90 23.20
C LEU A 11 -26.56 -42.31 23.78
N ALA A 12 -26.20 -42.25 25.07
CA ALA A 12 -26.51 -43.13 26.23
C ALA A 12 -25.77 -44.44 26.52
N ALA A 13 -25.62 -44.63 27.84
CA ALA A 13 -24.89 -45.65 28.60
C ALA A 13 -25.74 -46.90 28.94
N LEU A 14 -25.07 -48.03 29.26
CA LEU A 14 -25.56 -49.07 30.17
C LEU A 14 -24.43 -50.01 30.65
N LEU A 15 -24.61 -50.50 31.88
CA LEU A 15 -23.69 -51.22 32.76
C LEU A 15 -23.40 -52.69 32.35
N GLY A 16 -22.25 -53.20 32.81
CA GLY A 16 -22.19 -54.43 33.62
C GLY A 16 -21.53 -55.68 33.03
N ALA A 17 -20.41 -56.10 33.65
CA ALA A 17 -20.04 -57.48 34.06
C ALA A 17 -18.52 -57.76 33.92
N ARG A 18 -17.90 -58.17 35.04
CA ARG A 18 -16.51 -58.66 35.14
C ARG A 18 -16.43 -60.15 34.78
N PRO A 19 -15.25 -60.65 34.39
CA PRO A 19 -14.62 -61.64 35.26
C PRO A 19 -13.08 -61.54 35.41
N SER A 20 -12.65 -61.80 36.65
CA SER A 20 -11.54 -62.65 37.11
C SER A 20 -10.16 -62.56 36.43
N ALA A 21 -9.22 -61.86 37.09
CA ALA A 21 -7.79 -62.01 36.85
C ALA A 21 -7.17 -62.95 37.90
N SER A 22 -6.52 -64.00 37.41
CA SER A 22 -5.74 -64.98 38.18
C SER A 22 -4.46 -64.34 38.74
N TYR A 23 -4.19 -64.57 40.03
CA TYR A 23 -2.93 -64.20 40.68
C TYR A 23 -1.89 -65.31 40.43
N GLY A 24 -0.92 -65.04 39.55
CA GLY A 24 0.31 -65.81 39.46
C GLY A 24 1.32 -65.32 40.49
N GLN A 25 1.77 -66.21 41.37
CA GLN A 25 2.88 -65.96 42.29
C GLN A 25 4.19 -65.74 41.51
N VAL A 26 4.82 -64.59 41.71
CA VAL A 26 6.21 -64.34 41.30
C VAL A 26 7.06 -64.31 42.56
N ALA A 27 8.11 -65.13 42.55
CA ALA A 27 9.07 -65.30 43.63
C ALA A 27 9.68 -63.97 44.09
N ALA A 28 9.83 -63.83 45.41
CA ALA A 28 10.46 -62.68 46.04
C ALA A 28 11.94 -62.56 45.60
N PRO A 29 12.39 -61.40 45.08
CA PRO A 29 13.81 -61.15 44.90
C PRO A 29 14.47 -61.00 46.27
N THR A 30 15.61 -61.66 46.43
CA THR A 30 16.53 -61.49 47.56
C THR A 30 16.89 -60.02 47.72
N THR A 31 16.50 -59.42 48.85
CA THR A 31 16.80 -58.03 49.21
C THR A 31 18.30 -57.90 49.48
N ARG A 32 19.08 -57.61 48.43
CA ARG A 32 20.42 -57.07 48.58
C ARG A 32 20.26 -55.69 49.23
N ALA A 33 20.83 -55.48 50.42
CA ALA A 33 20.64 -54.26 51.20
C ALA A 33 20.82 -53.01 50.32
N ALA A 34 19.77 -52.21 50.21
CA ALA A 34 19.81 -50.96 49.45
C ALA A 34 20.70 -49.95 50.17
N GLY A 35 21.67 -49.40 49.45
CA GLY A 35 22.51 -48.29 49.90
C GLY A 35 21.90 -46.93 49.58
N ARG A 36 22.37 -45.94 50.31
CA ARG A 36 22.00 -44.52 50.19
C ARG A 36 23.27 -43.72 49.88
N LEU A 37 23.32 -43.03 48.75
CA LEU A 37 24.44 -42.16 48.39
C LEU A 37 24.07 -40.71 48.69
N THR A 38 24.92 -40.01 49.45
CA THR A 38 24.74 -38.59 49.77
C THR A 38 25.96 -37.79 49.32
N GLY A 39 25.79 -36.53 48.94
CA GLY A 39 26.90 -35.68 48.53
C GLY A 39 26.51 -34.23 48.28
N LEU A 40 27.51 -33.41 47.99
CA LEU A 40 27.36 -31.99 47.70
C LEU A 40 27.92 -31.70 46.31
N VAL A 41 27.16 -31.07 45.42
CA VAL A 41 27.66 -30.58 44.13
C VAL A 41 28.07 -29.11 44.29
N THR A 42 29.27 -28.79 43.84
CA THR A 42 29.87 -27.45 43.98
C THR A 42 30.48 -26.97 42.67
N ASP A 43 30.49 -25.66 42.46
CA ASP A 43 31.27 -25.01 41.41
C ASP A 43 32.76 -25.15 41.75
N GLY A 44 33.53 -25.78 40.85
CA GLY A 44 34.96 -26.03 41.06
C GLY A 44 35.84 -24.78 41.03
N ALA A 45 35.37 -23.65 40.48
CA ALA A 45 36.07 -22.38 40.49
C ALA A 45 35.77 -21.54 41.73
N THR A 46 34.53 -21.56 42.22
CA THR A 46 34.07 -20.68 43.31
C THR A 46 33.85 -21.40 44.64
N GLY A 47 33.84 -22.74 44.66
CA GLY A 47 33.52 -23.56 45.82
C GLY A 47 32.07 -23.45 46.29
N ARG A 48 31.22 -22.70 45.57
CA ARG A 48 29.82 -22.46 45.97
C ARG A 48 28.94 -23.67 45.64
N PRO A 49 27.91 -23.96 46.45
CA PRO A 49 26.94 -25.02 46.14
C PRO A 49 26.27 -24.79 44.78
N LEU A 50 26.18 -25.85 43.97
CA LEU A 50 25.53 -25.83 42.66
C LEU A 50 24.13 -26.46 42.74
N PRO A 51 23.06 -25.65 42.83
CA PRO A 51 21.70 -26.17 42.75
C PRO A 51 21.36 -26.63 41.31
N TYR A 52 20.35 -27.50 41.19
CA TYR A 52 19.82 -28.00 39.90
C TYR A 52 20.79 -28.86 39.05
N ALA A 53 21.94 -29.28 39.59
CA ALA A 53 22.75 -30.31 38.94
C ALA A 53 22.03 -31.67 38.95
N THR A 54 22.23 -32.48 37.91
CA THR A 54 21.70 -33.84 37.82
C THR A 54 22.80 -34.83 38.18
N VAL A 55 22.51 -35.74 39.13
CA VAL A 55 23.40 -36.82 39.54
C VAL A 55 22.78 -38.14 39.14
N ALA A 56 23.49 -38.93 38.34
CA ALA A 56 23.07 -40.25 37.88
C ALA A 56 24.09 -41.32 38.30
N VAL A 57 23.57 -42.49 38.67
CA VAL A 57 24.34 -43.71 38.97
C VAL A 57 24.14 -44.65 37.80
N LEU A 58 25.24 -45.03 37.14
CA LEU A 58 25.24 -45.88 35.96
C LEU A 58 25.93 -47.21 36.26
N THR A 59 25.46 -48.29 35.63
CA THR A 59 26.19 -49.57 35.60
C THR A 59 27.48 -49.45 34.80
N ALA A 60 28.36 -50.45 34.89
CA ALA A 60 29.53 -50.57 34.01
C ALA A 60 29.19 -50.59 32.51
N ALA A 61 27.96 -50.99 32.15
CA ALA A 61 27.44 -50.98 30.78
C ALA A 61 26.76 -49.64 30.38
N GLY A 62 26.77 -48.63 31.27
CA GLY A 62 26.22 -47.29 30.98
C GLY A 62 24.70 -47.15 31.17
N ALA A 63 24.01 -48.17 31.71
CA ALA A 63 22.58 -48.08 32.02
C ALA A 63 22.35 -47.30 33.33
N VAL A 64 21.39 -46.36 33.34
CA VAL A 64 21.04 -45.58 34.54
C VAL A 64 20.26 -46.45 35.52
N VAL A 65 20.77 -46.58 36.75
CA VAL A 65 20.19 -47.41 37.83
C VAL A 65 19.46 -46.56 38.85
N ALA A 66 19.94 -45.35 39.09
CA ALA A 66 19.29 -44.36 39.95
C ALA A 66 19.70 -42.95 39.50
N GLY A 67 18.83 -41.97 39.68
CA GLY A 67 19.11 -40.57 39.34
C GLY A 67 18.39 -39.63 40.28
N ALA A 68 19.02 -38.50 40.58
CA ALA A 68 18.49 -37.45 41.43
C ALA A 68 18.84 -36.11 40.82
N VAL A 69 17.88 -35.18 40.86
CA VAL A 69 18.13 -33.78 40.57
C VAL A 69 18.39 -33.08 41.90
N VAL A 70 19.51 -32.37 42.02
CA VAL A 70 19.84 -31.56 43.19
C VAL A 70 18.75 -30.51 43.36
N ALA A 71 18.04 -30.56 44.49
CA ALA A 71 16.97 -29.62 44.78
C ALA A 71 17.52 -28.18 44.82
N GLY A 72 16.89 -27.29 44.07
CA GLY A 72 17.19 -25.86 44.11
C GLY A 72 16.01 -25.07 44.66
N ALA A 73 16.31 -24.05 45.46
CA ALA A 73 15.36 -23.05 45.93
C ALA A 73 15.63 -21.71 45.22
N VAL A 74 14.59 -20.90 45.06
CA VAL A 74 14.70 -19.51 44.59
C VAL A 74 15.52 -18.74 45.63
N GLY A 75 16.79 -18.47 45.33
CA GLY A 75 17.75 -17.88 46.28
C GLY A 75 19.00 -18.72 46.61
N GLY A 76 19.22 -19.84 45.93
CA GLY A 76 20.43 -20.67 46.08
C GLY A 76 20.17 -21.90 46.95
N GLY A 77 19.99 -23.06 46.31
CA GLY A 77 19.82 -24.34 47.01
C GLY A 77 21.11 -24.82 47.68
N SER A 78 21.00 -25.77 48.61
CA SER A 78 22.12 -26.27 49.41
C SER A 78 23.14 -27.11 48.64
N GLY A 79 22.95 -27.36 47.35
CA GLY A 79 23.82 -28.19 46.50
C GLY A 79 23.82 -29.68 46.85
N ARG A 80 23.03 -30.11 47.84
CA ARG A 80 23.04 -31.48 48.36
C ARG A 80 22.13 -32.40 47.54
N PHE A 81 22.59 -33.62 47.29
CA PHE A 81 21.78 -34.68 46.70
C PHE A 81 21.73 -35.90 47.61
N GLU A 82 20.68 -36.68 47.43
CA GLU A 82 20.48 -37.98 48.04
C GLU A 82 19.91 -38.95 47.00
N LEU A 83 20.52 -40.13 46.92
CA LEU A 83 20.08 -41.24 46.09
C LEU A 83 19.87 -42.46 46.98
N ALA A 84 18.61 -42.74 47.33
CA ALA A 84 18.22 -43.92 48.09
C ALA A 84 17.91 -45.11 47.16
N GLY A 85 17.97 -46.33 47.68
CA GLY A 85 17.53 -47.51 46.94
C GLY A 85 18.56 -48.14 46.01
N VAL A 86 19.84 -47.75 46.08
CA VAL A 86 20.88 -48.26 45.17
C VAL A 86 21.35 -49.62 45.66
N ALA A 87 21.13 -50.69 44.90
CA ALA A 87 21.57 -52.03 45.28
C ALA A 87 23.09 -52.09 45.51
N ALA A 88 23.56 -53.00 46.37
CA ALA A 88 25.00 -53.14 46.58
C ALA A 88 25.70 -53.54 45.27
N GLY A 89 26.82 -52.90 44.94
CA GLY A 89 27.51 -53.06 43.65
C GLY A 89 28.48 -51.93 43.36
N THR A 90 29.22 -52.03 42.27
CA THR A 90 30.16 -50.99 41.82
C THR A 90 29.57 -50.25 40.63
N TYR A 91 29.53 -48.92 40.73
CA TYR A 91 28.86 -48.05 39.77
C TYR A 91 29.77 -46.92 39.29
N THR A 92 29.33 -46.27 38.21
CA THR A 92 29.88 -45.01 37.73
C THR A 92 28.92 -43.89 38.09
N LEU A 93 29.40 -42.87 38.79
CA LEU A 93 28.63 -41.67 39.09
C LEU A 93 28.85 -40.64 37.98
N ARG A 94 27.78 -40.04 37.48
CA ARG A 94 27.82 -38.94 36.52
C ARG A 94 27.09 -37.74 37.10
N VAL A 95 27.75 -36.58 37.06
CA VAL A 95 27.15 -35.31 37.48
C VAL A 95 27.21 -34.33 36.32
N SER A 96 26.06 -33.76 35.96
CA SER A 96 25.95 -32.75 34.90
C SER A 96 25.17 -31.53 35.38
N ALA A 97 25.58 -30.35 34.94
CA ALA A 97 24.88 -29.09 35.18
C ALA A 97 25.04 -28.19 33.95
N LEU A 98 24.03 -27.37 33.66
CA LEU A 98 24.06 -26.46 32.51
C LEU A 98 25.23 -25.46 32.67
N GLY A 99 26.09 -25.36 31.66
CA GLY A 99 27.27 -24.47 31.68
C GLY A 99 28.48 -25.04 32.43
N TYR A 100 28.50 -26.34 32.74
CA TYR A 100 29.61 -27.04 33.39
C TYR A 100 30.02 -28.31 32.63
N GLN A 101 31.29 -28.69 32.72
CA GLN A 101 31.77 -29.97 32.20
C GLN A 101 31.18 -31.13 33.01
N GLU A 102 30.73 -32.18 32.34
CA GLU A 102 30.22 -33.38 32.99
C GLU A 102 31.33 -34.08 33.80
N LEU A 103 31.08 -34.30 35.09
CA LEU A 103 31.98 -35.05 35.96
C LEU A 103 31.58 -36.53 35.96
N THR A 104 32.51 -37.41 35.58
CA THR A 104 32.33 -38.86 35.67
C THR A 104 33.31 -39.44 36.70
N ARG A 105 32.79 -40.15 37.70
CA ARG A 105 33.58 -40.85 38.74
C ARG A 105 33.26 -42.34 38.69
N ALA A 106 34.18 -43.13 38.15
CA ALA A 106 34.06 -44.59 38.11
C ALA A 106 34.42 -45.22 39.47
N GLY A 107 33.98 -46.47 39.69
CA GLY A 107 34.41 -47.27 40.84
C GLY A 107 33.71 -46.93 42.16
N VAL A 108 32.53 -46.32 42.14
CA VAL A 108 31.76 -46.04 43.36
C VAL A 108 31.14 -47.33 43.87
N VAL A 109 31.69 -47.87 44.97
CA VAL A 109 31.22 -49.09 45.61
C VAL A 109 30.11 -48.76 46.60
N VAL A 110 28.96 -49.40 46.44
CA VAL A 110 27.82 -49.36 47.36
C VAL A 110 27.79 -50.69 48.10
N ALA A 111 28.03 -50.68 49.41
CA ALA A 111 28.11 -51.90 50.23
C ALA A 111 26.84 -52.15 51.10
N GLY A 112 25.81 -51.31 50.96
CA GLY A 112 24.63 -51.26 51.84
C GLY A 112 24.84 -50.28 52.99
N GLY A 113 23.81 -49.47 53.31
CA GLY A 113 23.92 -48.34 54.26
C GLY A 113 24.22 -46.99 53.58
N GLU A 114 24.48 -45.95 54.38
CA GLU A 114 24.77 -44.61 53.87
C GLU A 114 26.25 -44.45 53.48
N GLN A 115 26.49 -43.98 52.27
CA GLN A 115 27.81 -43.70 51.71
C GLN A 115 27.87 -42.23 51.29
N ALA A 116 28.65 -41.44 52.03
CA ALA A 116 28.91 -40.04 51.71
C ALA A 116 30.01 -39.90 50.65
N LEU A 117 29.71 -39.24 49.53
CA LEU A 117 30.61 -39.08 48.38
C LEU A 117 31.45 -37.79 48.44
N GLY A 118 31.19 -36.94 49.44
CA GLY A 118 31.87 -35.66 49.64
C GLY A 118 31.39 -34.58 48.67
N ALA A 119 32.24 -33.56 48.47
CA ALA A 119 31.99 -32.50 47.50
C ALA A 119 32.44 -32.93 46.10
N LEU A 120 31.54 -32.79 45.13
CA LEU A 120 31.75 -33.07 43.71
C LEU A 120 31.86 -31.73 42.99
N ALA A 121 33.09 -31.33 42.69
CA ALA A 121 33.40 -30.07 42.04
C ALA A 121 33.26 -30.18 40.51
N LEU A 122 32.38 -29.38 39.92
CA LEU A 122 32.18 -29.29 38.47
C LEU A 122 33.00 -28.12 37.90
N ALA A 123 33.77 -28.38 36.84
CA ALA A 123 34.51 -27.33 36.14
C ALA A 123 33.57 -26.51 35.24
N PRO A 124 33.56 -25.16 35.29
CA PRO A 124 32.77 -24.35 34.38
C PRO A 124 33.14 -24.63 32.91
N ALA A 125 32.13 -24.83 32.07
CA ALA A 125 32.26 -24.97 30.62
C ALA A 125 31.47 -23.84 29.96
N PRO A 126 32.12 -22.72 29.59
CA PRO A 126 31.45 -21.64 28.87
C PRO A 126 31.08 -22.14 27.46
N GLN A 127 29.90 -22.74 27.34
CA GLN A 127 29.35 -23.17 26.07
C GLN A 127 28.63 -21.97 25.46
N GLN A 128 29.26 -21.29 24.50
CA GLN A 128 28.54 -20.38 23.61
C GLN A 128 27.49 -21.22 22.88
N LEU A 129 26.21 -20.97 23.16
CA LEU A 129 25.13 -21.48 22.34
C LEU A 129 25.29 -20.84 20.97
N SER A 130 25.68 -21.63 19.97
CA SER A 130 25.57 -21.20 18.57
C SER A 130 24.11 -20.85 18.33
N GLU A 131 23.86 -19.58 18.07
CA GLU A 131 22.55 -19.08 17.65
C GLU A 131 22.08 -19.93 16.47
N VAL A 132 20.96 -20.64 16.64
CA VAL A 132 20.33 -21.34 15.52
C VAL A 132 19.62 -20.28 14.69
N THR A 133 20.36 -19.68 13.76
CA THR A 133 19.78 -18.83 12.73
C THR A 133 19.00 -19.75 11.80
N VAL A 134 17.67 -19.80 11.96
CA VAL A 134 16.79 -20.50 11.00
C VAL A 134 16.79 -19.70 9.69
N THR A 135 17.80 -19.91 8.84
CA THR A 135 17.82 -19.41 7.46
C THR A 135 17.15 -20.43 6.56
N GLY A 136 15.81 -20.51 6.65
CA GLY A 136 15.04 -21.16 5.60
C GLY A 136 14.99 -20.22 4.39
N PRO A 137 15.27 -20.69 3.15
CA PRO A 137 15.11 -19.86 1.96
C PRO A 137 13.64 -19.42 1.87
N ARG A 138 13.40 -18.10 1.80
CA ARG A 138 12.06 -17.58 1.55
C ARG A 138 11.64 -17.99 0.14
N ARG A 139 10.36 -18.31 -0.05
CA ARG A 139 9.83 -18.63 -1.38
C ARG A 139 9.96 -17.40 -2.26
N LEU A 140 10.35 -17.59 -3.52
CA LEU A 140 10.48 -16.51 -4.50
C LEU A 140 9.15 -15.77 -4.71
N VAL A 141 8.05 -16.52 -4.74
CA VAL A 141 6.68 -16.00 -4.78
C VAL A 141 5.91 -16.55 -3.59
N GLU A 142 5.22 -15.66 -2.89
CA GLU A 142 4.33 -15.95 -1.78
C GLU A 142 2.96 -15.34 -2.07
N GLU A 143 1.94 -16.19 -2.15
CA GLU A 143 0.56 -15.73 -2.36
C GLU A 143 -0.10 -15.52 -0.99
N LEU A 144 -0.44 -14.28 -0.67
CA LEU A 144 -1.24 -13.91 0.49
C LEU A 144 -2.67 -13.62 0.03
N VAL A 145 -3.60 -13.58 0.99
CA VAL A 145 -5.05 -13.40 0.72
C VAL A 145 -5.34 -12.11 -0.06
N ASP A 146 -4.57 -11.04 0.17
CA ASP A 146 -4.80 -9.74 -0.43
C ASP A 146 -3.73 -9.31 -1.46
N ARG A 147 -2.61 -10.04 -1.52
CA ARG A 147 -1.47 -9.66 -2.34
C ARG A 147 -0.58 -10.83 -2.73
N THR A 148 -0.01 -10.74 -3.92
CA THR A 148 1.14 -11.57 -4.32
C THR A 148 2.42 -10.87 -3.88
N VAL A 149 3.27 -11.54 -3.10
CA VAL A 149 4.59 -11.04 -2.68
C VAL A 149 5.67 -11.76 -3.46
N TYR A 150 6.40 -11.01 -4.27
CA TYR A 150 7.60 -11.49 -4.96
C TYR A 150 8.83 -11.04 -4.18
N HIS A 151 9.58 -11.99 -3.62
CA HIS A 151 10.80 -11.72 -2.83
C HIS A 151 11.99 -11.57 -3.78
N ALA A 152 12.16 -10.37 -4.32
CA ALA A 152 13.24 -10.01 -5.25
C ALA A 152 14.64 -10.25 -4.65
N ASP A 153 14.78 -10.19 -3.32
CA ASP A 153 16.04 -10.47 -2.65
C ASP A 153 16.52 -11.93 -2.72
N GLN A 154 15.62 -12.85 -3.06
CA GLN A 154 15.92 -14.26 -3.30
C GLN A 154 16.11 -14.59 -4.78
N ASP A 155 15.88 -13.64 -5.70
CA ASP A 155 16.03 -13.86 -7.14
C ASP A 155 17.41 -13.41 -7.63
N GLU A 156 18.36 -14.34 -7.69
CA GLU A 156 19.70 -14.05 -8.19
C GLU A 156 19.72 -13.62 -9.65
N THR A 157 18.69 -13.94 -10.45
CA THR A 157 18.62 -13.61 -11.87
C THR A 157 18.28 -12.14 -12.14
N THR A 158 17.80 -11.43 -11.12
CA THR A 158 17.50 -9.99 -11.19
C THR A 158 18.68 -9.12 -10.79
N ARG A 159 19.79 -9.71 -10.30
CA ARG A 159 20.99 -8.96 -9.88
C ARG A 159 21.61 -8.22 -11.05
N GLY A 160 21.83 -6.91 -10.88
CA GLY A 160 22.41 -6.04 -11.90
C GLY A 160 21.41 -5.34 -12.82
N GLY A 161 20.10 -5.62 -12.68
CA GLY A 161 19.03 -4.89 -13.35
C GLY A 161 18.43 -3.75 -12.50
N ASP A 162 17.34 -3.18 -12.99
CA ASP A 162 16.55 -2.15 -12.31
C ASP A 162 15.19 -2.70 -11.85
N ALA A 163 14.35 -1.86 -11.22
CA ALA A 163 13.04 -2.29 -10.76
C ALA A 163 12.13 -2.72 -11.90
N THR A 164 12.29 -2.21 -13.13
CA THR A 164 11.47 -2.66 -14.27
C THR A 164 11.77 -4.11 -14.61
N GLU A 165 13.04 -4.53 -14.55
CA GLU A 165 13.45 -5.93 -14.72
C GLU A 165 12.94 -6.83 -13.60
N VAL A 166 12.91 -6.33 -12.36
CA VAL A 166 12.27 -7.04 -11.24
C VAL A 166 10.76 -7.18 -11.49
N LEU A 167 10.07 -6.11 -11.87
CA LEU A 167 8.62 -6.12 -12.11
C LEU A 167 8.21 -7.01 -13.29
N ARG A 168 9.06 -7.21 -14.30
CA ARG A 168 8.83 -8.21 -15.38
C ARG A 168 8.73 -9.64 -14.85
N ARG A 169 9.31 -9.94 -13.69
CA ARG A 169 9.30 -11.27 -13.06
C ARG A 169 8.17 -11.45 -12.07
N VAL A 170 7.54 -10.35 -11.65
CA VAL A 170 6.42 -10.37 -10.71
C VAL A 170 5.17 -10.89 -11.44
N PRO A 171 4.51 -11.94 -10.91
CA PRO A 171 3.26 -12.43 -11.50
C PRO A 171 2.20 -11.33 -11.65
N LEU A 172 1.35 -11.45 -12.67
CA LEU A 172 0.25 -10.52 -12.98
C LEU A 172 0.66 -9.15 -13.50
N LEU A 173 1.96 -8.82 -13.46
CA LEU A 173 2.52 -7.61 -14.05
C LEU A 173 3.09 -7.88 -15.44
N SER A 174 2.99 -6.88 -16.30
CA SER A 174 3.71 -6.82 -17.56
C SER A 174 4.34 -5.45 -17.69
N VAL A 175 5.53 -5.42 -18.30
CA VAL A 175 6.28 -4.19 -18.57
C VAL A 175 6.53 -4.13 -20.08
N ASP A 176 6.21 -3.02 -20.72
CA ASP A 176 6.49 -2.83 -22.15
C ASP A 176 7.97 -2.47 -22.41
N LEU A 177 8.36 -2.24 -23.67
CA LEU A 177 9.73 -1.85 -24.03
C LEU A 177 10.10 -0.45 -23.50
N ASP A 178 9.09 0.41 -23.30
CA ASP A 178 9.25 1.78 -22.79
C ASP A 178 9.26 1.83 -21.25
N GLY A 179 9.14 0.67 -20.58
CA GLY A 179 9.21 0.55 -19.13
C GLY A 179 7.88 0.78 -18.40
N ASN A 180 6.76 0.96 -19.11
CA ASN A 180 5.46 1.16 -18.51
C ASN A 180 4.94 -0.15 -17.93
N VAL A 181 4.42 -0.09 -16.71
CA VAL A 181 3.92 -1.25 -15.97
C VAL A 181 2.40 -1.31 -16.09
N SER A 182 1.87 -2.50 -16.35
CA SER A 182 0.43 -2.77 -16.28
C SER A 182 0.14 -4.00 -15.43
N LEU A 183 -0.96 -3.95 -14.67
CA LEU A 183 -1.47 -5.07 -13.88
C LEU A 183 -2.72 -5.63 -14.55
N ARG A 184 -2.68 -6.92 -14.93
CA ARG A 184 -3.80 -7.59 -15.65
C ARG A 184 -4.29 -6.79 -16.87
N GLY A 185 -3.34 -6.21 -17.63
CA GLY A 185 -3.62 -5.41 -18.83
C GLY A 185 -4.10 -3.98 -18.59
N SER A 186 -4.26 -3.54 -17.33
CA SER A 186 -4.60 -2.15 -17.00
C SER A 186 -3.39 -1.37 -16.53
N GLN A 187 -3.20 -0.18 -17.10
CA GLN A 187 -2.18 0.79 -16.67
C GLN A 187 -2.69 1.69 -15.53
N ASN A 188 -3.96 1.58 -15.12
CA ASN A 188 -4.52 2.36 -14.00
C ASN A 188 -4.14 1.74 -12.65
N ILE A 189 -2.84 1.75 -12.36
CA ILE A 189 -2.23 1.15 -11.17
C ILE A 189 -1.62 2.23 -10.27
N LYS A 190 -1.59 1.98 -8.96
CA LYS A 190 -0.92 2.86 -7.99
C LYS A 190 0.40 2.24 -7.56
N VAL A 191 1.52 2.92 -7.78
CA VAL A 191 2.85 2.46 -7.32
C VAL A 191 3.22 3.15 -6.01
N LEU A 192 3.62 2.34 -5.03
CA LEU A 192 4.13 2.75 -3.73
C LEU A 192 5.57 2.24 -3.58
N ILE A 193 6.42 2.99 -2.89
CA ILE A 193 7.73 2.52 -2.42
C ILE A 193 7.70 2.59 -0.90
N ASN A 194 7.92 1.45 -0.23
CA ASN A 194 7.83 1.30 1.23
C ASN A 194 6.48 1.80 1.80
N ASN A 195 5.38 1.39 1.18
CA ASN A 195 3.99 1.81 1.47
C ASN A 195 3.67 3.29 1.22
N LYS A 196 4.59 4.06 0.64
CA LYS A 196 4.42 5.50 0.40
C LYS A 196 4.30 5.78 -1.10
N PRO A 197 3.39 6.67 -1.53
CA PRO A 197 3.45 7.21 -2.88
C PRO A 197 4.82 7.87 -3.07
N SER A 198 5.64 7.32 -3.96
CA SER A 198 6.97 7.88 -4.21
C SER A 198 6.87 9.02 -5.22
N THR A 199 7.57 10.11 -4.95
CA THR A 199 7.69 11.25 -5.86
C THR A 199 8.45 10.87 -7.14
N ILE A 200 9.35 9.90 -7.03
CA ILE A 200 10.12 9.31 -8.14
C ILE A 200 9.19 8.59 -9.13
N THR A 201 8.10 7.98 -8.66
CA THR A 201 7.09 7.29 -9.51
C THR A 201 5.87 8.17 -9.84
N ALA A 202 5.80 9.39 -9.31
CA ALA A 202 4.60 10.24 -9.40
C ALA A 202 4.42 10.91 -10.78
N THR A 203 5.49 11.06 -11.56
CA THR A 203 5.49 11.69 -12.89
C THR A 203 5.57 10.69 -14.03
N SER A 204 6.37 9.64 -13.86
CA SER A 204 6.54 8.54 -14.80
C SER A 204 6.89 7.29 -13.98
N VAL A 205 5.99 6.31 -13.95
CA VAL A 205 6.22 5.04 -13.26
C VAL A 205 7.46 4.36 -13.85
N ALA A 206 7.61 4.36 -15.17
CA ALA A 206 8.73 3.76 -15.87
C ALA A 206 10.09 4.36 -15.44
N ASP A 207 10.22 5.69 -15.48
CA ASP A 207 11.49 6.35 -15.17
C ASP A 207 11.84 6.29 -13.70
N GLY A 208 10.82 6.28 -12.84
CA GLY A 208 11.02 6.11 -11.41
C GLY A 208 11.54 4.72 -11.03
N LEU A 209 11.06 3.70 -11.74
CA LEU A 209 11.46 2.31 -11.51
C LEU A 209 12.86 2.01 -12.06
N ARG A 210 13.26 2.60 -13.19
CA ARG A 210 14.63 2.50 -13.71
C ARG A 210 15.70 3.01 -12.75
N GLN A 211 15.33 4.00 -11.91
CA GLN A 211 16.22 4.60 -10.92
C GLN A 211 16.39 3.75 -9.66
N LEU A 212 15.59 2.70 -9.49
CA LEU A 212 15.64 1.82 -8.33
C LEU A 212 16.38 0.53 -8.70
N PRO A 213 17.63 0.34 -8.26
CA PRO A 213 18.40 -0.86 -8.55
C PRO A 213 17.71 -2.10 -7.98
N ALA A 214 17.71 -3.20 -8.74
CA ALA A 214 17.06 -4.46 -8.35
C ALA A 214 17.62 -5.04 -7.05
N ASP A 215 18.93 -4.86 -6.82
CA ASP A 215 19.62 -5.34 -5.62
C ASP A 215 19.16 -4.64 -4.34
N GLN A 216 18.61 -3.43 -4.44
CA GLN A 216 18.03 -2.67 -3.34
C GLN A 216 16.57 -3.04 -3.06
N ILE A 217 15.91 -3.81 -3.92
CA ILE A 217 14.54 -4.28 -3.71
C ILE A 217 14.58 -5.51 -2.82
N ALA A 218 13.89 -5.44 -1.68
CA ALA A 218 13.67 -6.59 -0.82
C ALA A 218 12.55 -7.47 -1.39
N ARG A 219 11.41 -6.86 -1.69
CA ARG A 219 10.22 -7.55 -2.21
C ARG A 219 9.28 -6.59 -2.92
N VAL A 220 8.51 -7.11 -3.88
CA VAL A 220 7.42 -6.41 -4.55
C VAL A 220 6.11 -7.04 -4.13
N GLU A 221 5.15 -6.23 -3.74
CA GLU A 221 3.81 -6.64 -3.37
C GLU A 221 2.81 -6.16 -4.42
N VAL A 222 1.99 -7.07 -4.95
CA VAL A 222 0.92 -6.76 -5.90
C VAL A 222 -0.43 -6.99 -5.23
N ILE A 223 -1.14 -5.91 -4.95
CA ILE A 223 -2.44 -5.91 -4.29
C ILE A 223 -3.52 -5.82 -5.38
N THR A 224 -4.16 -6.95 -5.67
CA THR A 224 -5.18 -7.10 -6.73
C THR A 224 -6.61 -6.94 -6.23
N ALA A 225 -6.82 -7.04 -4.92
CA ALA A 225 -8.06 -6.80 -4.20
C ALA A 225 -7.78 -5.77 -3.09
N PRO A 226 -7.96 -4.47 -3.37
CA PRO A 226 -7.73 -3.44 -2.36
C PRO A 226 -8.71 -3.61 -1.19
N SER A 227 -8.19 -3.96 -0.01
CA SER A 227 -8.98 -4.05 1.23
C SER A 227 -9.66 -2.72 1.58
N ALA A 228 -10.59 -2.74 2.55
CA ALA A 228 -11.26 -1.57 3.16
C ALA A 228 -10.37 -0.34 3.49
N LYS A 229 -9.05 -0.52 3.61
CA LYS A 229 -8.03 0.54 3.70
C LYS A 229 -8.02 1.50 2.50
N TYR A 230 -8.25 1.00 1.31
CA TYR A 230 -8.15 1.76 0.06
C TYR A 230 -9.55 2.18 -0.44
N ASP A 231 -9.63 3.27 -1.20
CA ASP A 231 -10.92 3.75 -1.72
C ASP A 231 -11.40 2.87 -2.89
N ALA A 232 -12.72 2.76 -3.03
CA ALA A 232 -13.36 2.01 -4.12
C ALA A 232 -13.23 2.69 -5.51
N GLU A 233 -12.60 3.88 -5.60
CA GLU A 233 -12.40 4.60 -6.86
C GLU A 233 -11.21 4.01 -7.65
N GLY A 234 -11.51 2.97 -8.46
CA GLY A 234 -10.97 2.84 -9.82
C GLY A 234 -9.56 2.27 -10.05
N SER A 235 -8.74 1.92 -9.05
CA SER A 235 -7.43 1.31 -9.35
C SER A 235 -7.55 -0.16 -9.76
N ALA A 236 -6.90 -0.58 -10.85
CA ALA A 236 -6.79 -1.99 -11.23
C ALA A 236 -5.95 -2.84 -10.25
N GLY A 237 -5.21 -2.16 -9.38
CA GLY A 237 -4.51 -2.68 -8.21
C GLY A 237 -3.35 -1.76 -7.78
N ILE A 238 -2.69 -2.13 -6.67
CA ILE A 238 -1.61 -1.35 -6.06
C ILE A 238 -0.34 -2.19 -6.09
N ILE A 239 0.77 -1.61 -6.55
CA ILE A 239 2.10 -2.22 -6.54
C ILE A 239 2.91 -1.52 -5.45
N ASN A 240 3.37 -2.26 -4.45
CA ASN A 240 4.22 -1.72 -3.39
C ASN A 240 5.62 -2.35 -3.44
N ILE A 241 6.63 -1.53 -3.64
CA ILE A 241 8.03 -1.95 -3.74
C ILE A 241 8.70 -1.68 -2.41
N VAL A 242 9.12 -2.74 -1.73
CA VAL A 242 9.78 -2.66 -0.42
C VAL A 242 11.28 -2.81 -0.63
N THR A 243 12.06 -1.85 -0.12
CA THR A 243 13.52 -1.80 -0.30
C THR A 243 14.28 -2.35 0.91
N LYS A 244 15.51 -2.86 0.73
CA LYS A 244 16.40 -3.38 1.79
C LYS A 244 16.97 -2.28 2.71
N GLY A 245 16.89 -1.01 2.30
CA GLY A 245 17.34 0.16 3.07
C GLY A 245 17.64 1.37 2.16
N ASN A 246 17.76 2.57 2.75
CA ASN A 246 17.90 3.85 2.03
C ASN A 246 19.33 4.09 1.49
N ALA A 247 19.81 3.20 0.61
CA ALA A 247 21.17 3.22 0.09
C ALA A 247 21.33 3.87 -1.29
N LEU A 248 20.29 4.47 -1.87
CA LEU A 248 20.44 5.32 -3.06
C LEU A 248 21.33 6.51 -2.68
N ARG A 249 22.54 6.59 -3.23
CA ARG A 249 23.43 7.76 -3.04
C ARG A 249 23.90 8.24 -4.40
N GLY A 250 23.89 9.54 -4.59
CA GLY A 250 24.21 10.19 -5.85
C GLY A 250 22.95 10.72 -6.52
N GLY A 251 23.09 11.16 -7.76
CA GLY A 251 21.94 11.57 -8.54
C GLY A 251 22.13 11.41 -10.03
N GLN A 252 21.01 11.51 -10.70
CA GLN A 252 20.87 11.39 -12.13
C GLN A 252 19.91 12.48 -12.59
N LEU A 253 20.14 13.00 -13.79
CA LEU A 253 19.27 13.95 -14.45
C LEU A 253 19.26 13.58 -15.93
N SER A 254 18.10 13.21 -16.44
CA SER A 254 17.81 13.13 -17.86
C SER A 254 17.06 14.38 -18.32
N ALA A 255 17.40 14.83 -19.52
CA ALA A 255 16.76 15.94 -20.18
C ALA A 255 16.60 15.59 -21.65
N ASP A 256 15.34 15.52 -22.11
CA ASP A 256 15.00 15.14 -23.47
C ASP A 256 14.16 16.23 -24.09
N GLY A 257 14.72 16.91 -25.08
CA GLY A 257 14.06 18.01 -25.79
C GLY A 257 13.89 17.70 -27.27
N SER A 258 12.81 18.22 -27.84
CA SER A 258 12.64 18.28 -29.29
C SER A 258 12.33 19.72 -29.71
N GLY A 259 12.81 20.11 -30.88
CA GLY A 259 12.59 21.45 -31.42
C GLY A 259 12.26 21.39 -32.90
N GLY A 260 11.20 22.08 -33.28
CA GLY A 260 10.78 22.31 -34.65
C GLY A 260 10.45 23.78 -34.88
N THR A 261 10.09 24.14 -36.12
CA THR A 261 9.82 25.54 -36.50
C THR A 261 8.59 26.14 -35.83
N ARG A 262 7.68 25.31 -35.31
CA ARG A 262 6.39 25.72 -34.72
C ARG A 262 6.05 25.05 -33.39
N SER A 263 6.90 24.16 -32.90
CA SER A 263 6.68 23.47 -31.63
C SER A 263 7.98 22.95 -31.05
N GLY A 264 7.99 22.76 -29.74
CA GLY A 264 9.08 22.12 -29.04
C GLY A 264 8.57 21.44 -27.77
N THR A 265 9.35 20.49 -27.29
CA THR A 265 9.10 19.79 -26.03
C THR A 265 10.35 19.82 -25.17
N LEU A 266 10.16 19.75 -23.85
CA LEU A 266 11.22 19.59 -22.88
C LEU A 266 10.74 18.64 -21.79
N ASN A 267 11.37 17.48 -21.67
CA ASN A 267 11.17 16.54 -20.59
C ASN A 267 12.37 16.62 -19.66
N LEU A 268 12.12 16.67 -18.36
CA LEU A 268 13.15 16.66 -17.33
C LEU A 268 12.78 15.59 -16.31
N ASN A 269 13.67 14.64 -16.06
CA ASN A 269 13.49 13.65 -15.01
C ASN A 269 14.80 13.47 -14.27
N GLY A 270 14.76 13.48 -12.95
CA GLY A 270 15.96 13.57 -12.14
C GLY A 270 15.69 13.15 -10.71
N GLY A 271 16.71 12.58 -10.09
CA GLY A 271 16.67 12.18 -8.69
C GLY A 271 18.03 12.40 -8.08
N TYR A 272 18.09 12.93 -6.86
CA TYR A 272 19.33 13.09 -6.11
C TYR A 272 19.10 12.70 -4.66
N ARG A 273 19.85 11.73 -4.16
CA ARG A 273 19.82 11.33 -2.76
C ARG A 273 21.19 11.50 -2.12
N THR A 274 21.22 12.19 -0.99
CA THR A 274 22.41 12.35 -0.16
C THR A 274 22.07 12.14 1.31
N GLY A 275 22.75 11.19 1.94
CA GLY A 275 22.48 10.83 3.33
C GLY A 275 21.03 10.40 3.55
N ARG A 276 20.31 11.18 4.36
CA ARG A 276 18.90 10.92 4.73
C ARG A 276 17.89 11.69 3.86
N MET A 277 18.36 12.50 2.91
CA MET A 277 17.51 13.36 2.08
C MET A 277 17.51 12.88 0.63
N GLY A 278 16.33 12.70 0.05
CA GLY A 278 16.11 12.50 -1.36
C GLY A 278 15.36 13.67 -1.98
N PHE A 279 15.72 14.00 -3.22
CA PHE A 279 15.06 14.99 -4.06
C PHE A 279 14.70 14.33 -5.39
N ALA A 280 13.57 14.70 -5.96
CA ALA A 280 13.13 14.27 -7.27
C ALA A 280 12.65 15.48 -8.08
N LEU A 281 12.93 15.46 -9.37
CA LEU A 281 12.35 16.36 -10.37
C LEU A 281 11.80 15.46 -11.47
N GLY A 282 10.57 15.71 -11.90
CA GLY A 282 10.00 15.00 -13.03
C GLY A 282 9.02 15.88 -13.75
N GLY A 283 8.94 15.79 -15.06
CA GLY A 283 7.92 16.52 -15.79
C GLY A 283 8.23 16.72 -17.26
N PHE A 284 7.22 17.28 -17.92
CA PHE A 284 7.29 17.58 -19.33
C PHE A 284 6.70 18.96 -19.60
N GLY A 285 7.18 19.59 -20.65
CA GLY A 285 6.68 20.84 -21.19
C GLY A 285 6.61 20.75 -22.70
N ARG A 286 5.62 21.42 -23.28
CA ARG A 286 5.40 21.58 -24.71
C ARG A 286 5.04 23.03 -24.97
N ALA A 287 5.74 23.62 -25.92
CA ALA A 287 5.40 24.93 -26.47
C ALA A 287 5.06 24.76 -27.95
N GLY A 288 4.11 25.54 -28.44
CA GLY A 288 3.71 25.60 -29.83
C GLY A 288 3.35 27.02 -30.19
N TYR A 289 3.79 27.46 -31.36
CA TYR A 289 3.47 28.77 -31.90
C TYR A 289 2.95 28.62 -33.32
N ASN A 290 1.77 29.18 -33.56
CA ASN A 290 1.10 29.20 -34.85
C ASN A 290 1.03 27.80 -35.49
N THR A 291 0.76 26.75 -34.72
CA THR A 291 0.69 25.37 -35.24
C THR A 291 -0.54 25.25 -36.15
N PRO A 292 -0.36 25.01 -37.47
CA PRO A 292 -1.47 25.01 -38.41
C PRO A 292 -2.25 23.69 -38.31
N GLY A 293 -3.53 23.77 -38.64
CA GLY A 293 -4.41 22.63 -38.81
C GLY A 293 -5.57 23.01 -39.71
N SER A 294 -6.42 22.04 -40.00
CA SER A 294 -7.70 22.27 -40.65
C SER A 294 -8.65 21.14 -40.27
N PHE A 295 -9.94 21.39 -40.39
CA PHE A 295 -10.92 20.34 -40.19
C PHE A 295 -12.12 20.48 -41.12
N ARG A 296 -12.79 19.35 -41.35
CA ARG A 296 -14.13 19.27 -41.88
C ARG A 296 -14.96 18.38 -40.97
N ASN A 297 -16.00 18.94 -40.36
CA ASN A 297 -16.97 18.21 -39.58
C ASN A 297 -18.28 18.14 -40.36
N GLU A 298 -18.87 16.95 -40.46
CA GLU A 298 -20.18 16.74 -41.07
C GLU A 298 -21.06 15.98 -40.08
N GLN A 299 -22.13 16.63 -39.63
CA GLN A 299 -23.06 16.09 -38.66
C GLN A 299 -24.44 15.98 -39.30
N GLN A 300 -25.02 14.78 -39.27
CA GLN A 300 -26.43 14.58 -39.62
C GLN A 300 -27.24 14.41 -38.33
N THR A 301 -28.21 15.29 -38.12
CA THR A 301 -29.13 15.24 -36.97
C THR A 301 -30.49 14.80 -37.46
N THR A 302 -31.09 13.83 -36.77
CA THR A 302 -32.46 13.37 -37.00
C THR A 302 -33.31 13.81 -35.83
N ASP A 303 -34.37 14.57 -36.11
CA ASP A 303 -35.40 14.86 -35.11
C ASP A 303 -36.18 13.57 -34.82
N PRO A 304 -36.19 13.06 -33.57
CA PRO A 304 -36.85 11.81 -33.23
C PRO A 304 -38.38 11.87 -33.33
N ALA A 305 -38.99 13.06 -33.28
CA ALA A 305 -40.43 13.22 -33.37
C ALA A 305 -40.93 13.28 -34.83
N THR A 306 -40.15 13.93 -35.71
CA THR A 306 -40.56 14.18 -37.11
C THR A 306 -39.81 13.34 -38.13
N SER A 307 -38.74 12.65 -37.71
CA SER A 307 -37.75 12.00 -38.59
C SER A 307 -37.08 12.97 -39.58
N ALA A 308 -37.25 14.28 -39.40
CA ALA A 308 -36.64 15.29 -40.24
C ALA A 308 -35.12 15.24 -40.06
N GLN A 309 -34.40 15.25 -41.18
CA GLN A 309 -32.95 15.19 -41.19
C GLN A 309 -32.35 16.53 -41.60
N THR A 310 -31.37 16.97 -40.82
CA THR A 310 -30.56 18.16 -41.12
C THR A 310 -29.10 17.77 -41.17
N ARG A 311 -28.39 18.21 -42.21
CA ARG A 311 -26.94 18.09 -42.31
C ARG A 311 -26.29 19.43 -42.02
N THR A 312 -25.39 19.42 -41.04
CA THR A 312 -24.53 20.56 -40.70
C THR A 312 -23.10 20.23 -41.11
N THR A 313 -22.52 21.04 -41.99
CA THR A 313 -21.11 20.97 -42.39
C THR A 313 -20.34 22.14 -41.82
N GLN A 314 -19.19 21.90 -41.22
CA GLN A 314 -18.30 22.92 -40.69
C GLN A 314 -16.89 22.73 -41.23
N VAL A 315 -16.28 23.79 -41.74
CA VAL A 315 -14.91 23.78 -42.25
C VAL A 315 -14.17 25.02 -41.77
N ALA A 316 -12.95 24.87 -41.31
CA ALA A 316 -12.05 25.98 -41.04
C ALA A 316 -10.58 25.54 -41.16
N ASP A 317 -9.73 26.50 -41.51
CA ASP A 317 -8.31 26.44 -41.20
C ASP A 317 -8.11 26.88 -39.75
N THR A 318 -7.17 26.25 -39.07
CA THR A 318 -6.90 26.51 -37.66
C THR A 318 -5.44 26.82 -37.41
N ARG A 319 -5.20 27.62 -36.38
CA ARG A 319 -3.85 27.87 -35.87
C ARG A 319 -3.87 27.89 -34.35
N GLN A 320 -2.87 27.27 -33.74
CA GLN A 320 -2.80 27.15 -32.29
C GLN A 320 -1.48 27.68 -31.72
N ASN A 321 -1.59 28.53 -30.72
CA ASN A 321 -0.51 28.83 -29.78
C ASN A 321 -0.76 28.01 -28.53
N GLN A 322 0.26 27.35 -27.99
CA GLN A 322 0.11 26.58 -26.76
C GLN A 322 1.39 26.59 -25.92
N LEU A 323 1.21 26.68 -24.61
CA LEU A 323 2.16 26.27 -23.61
C LEU A 323 1.45 25.28 -22.71
N PHE A 324 1.93 24.05 -22.67
CA PHE A 324 1.35 22.99 -21.86
C PHE A 324 2.45 22.22 -21.18
N GLY A 325 2.36 22.02 -19.87
CA GLY A 325 3.39 21.27 -19.16
C GLY A 325 3.04 21.03 -17.72
N ARG A 326 3.78 20.13 -17.10
CA ARG A 326 3.64 19.75 -15.71
C ARG A 326 4.97 19.29 -15.17
N TYR A 327 5.41 19.90 -14.07
CA TYR A 327 6.63 19.55 -13.35
C TYR A 327 6.33 19.29 -11.89
N THR A 328 6.87 18.20 -11.37
CA THR A 328 6.80 17.76 -9.98
C THR A 328 8.18 17.83 -9.35
N LEU A 329 8.24 18.50 -8.21
CA LEU A 329 9.35 18.46 -7.27
C LEU A 329 8.98 17.53 -6.12
N GLY A 330 9.85 16.58 -5.83
CA GLY A 330 9.73 15.66 -4.72
C GLY A 330 10.84 15.87 -3.71
N TRP A 331 10.51 15.67 -2.44
CA TRP A 331 11.46 15.67 -1.35
C TRP A 331 11.10 14.56 -0.38
N ASP A 332 12.07 13.76 0.05
CA ASP A 332 11.88 12.81 1.13
C ASP A 332 13.04 12.93 2.13
N PHE A 333 12.72 12.73 3.40
CA PHE A 333 13.67 12.90 4.49
C PHE A 333 13.43 11.89 5.60
N ASP A 334 14.43 11.05 5.84
CA ASP A 334 14.48 10.20 7.03
C ASP A 334 14.94 11.04 8.21
N LEU A 335 14.01 11.42 9.09
CA LEU A 335 14.34 12.11 10.34
C LEU A 335 15.27 11.21 11.19
N ASP A 336 14.91 9.92 11.29
CA ASP A 336 15.70 8.88 11.93
C ASP A 336 15.30 7.47 11.39
N LYS A 337 15.66 6.39 12.10
CA LYS A 337 15.34 5.00 11.68
C LYS A 337 13.85 4.67 11.77
N GLN A 338 13.08 5.46 12.50
CA GLN A 338 11.67 5.26 12.81
C GLN A 338 10.80 6.29 12.07
N ASN A 339 11.31 7.51 11.87
CA ASN A 339 10.54 8.64 11.37
C ASN A 339 10.99 9.05 9.98
N ALA A 340 10.06 9.17 9.05
CA ALA A 340 10.33 9.65 7.70
C ALA A 340 9.21 10.54 7.16
N LEU A 341 9.60 11.60 6.48
CA LEU A 341 8.73 12.55 5.79
C LEU A 341 8.91 12.40 4.27
N ALA A 342 7.83 12.62 3.52
CA ALA A 342 7.89 12.81 2.08
C ALA A 342 6.93 13.92 1.69
N ALA A 343 7.35 14.81 0.81
CA ALA A 343 6.54 15.88 0.27
C ALA A 343 6.70 15.94 -1.25
N SER A 344 5.64 16.36 -1.94
CA SER A 344 5.71 16.70 -3.35
C SER A 344 4.98 17.99 -3.63
N LEU A 345 5.44 18.71 -4.65
CA LEU A 345 4.78 19.86 -5.23
C LEU A 345 4.80 19.70 -6.74
N THR A 346 3.63 19.66 -7.35
CA THR A 346 3.45 19.62 -8.79
C THR A 346 2.81 20.90 -9.25
N TYR A 347 3.40 21.52 -10.25
CA TYR A 347 2.79 22.63 -10.96
C TYR A 347 2.56 22.24 -12.40
N GLY A 348 1.34 22.39 -12.88
CA GLY A 348 1.01 22.22 -14.29
C GLY A 348 0.36 23.48 -14.84
N THR A 349 0.68 23.79 -16.09
CA THR A 349 0.17 24.93 -16.81
C THR A 349 -0.41 24.47 -18.14
N ARG A 350 -1.52 25.08 -18.52
CA ARG A 350 -2.05 25.11 -19.88
C ARG A 350 -2.30 26.57 -20.21
N ASN A 351 -1.80 27.01 -21.34
CA ASN A 351 -2.18 28.26 -21.96
C ASN A 351 -2.27 27.95 -23.44
N ALA A 352 -3.48 27.68 -23.93
CA ALA A 352 -3.71 27.43 -25.32
C ALA A 352 -4.65 28.49 -25.89
N THR A 353 -4.28 29.05 -27.05
CA THR A 353 -5.19 29.86 -27.86
C THR A 353 -5.30 29.22 -29.23
N THR A 354 -6.51 28.84 -29.60
CA THR A 354 -6.85 28.30 -30.91
C THR A 354 -7.62 29.34 -31.69
N TYR A 355 -7.23 29.55 -32.94
CA TYR A 355 -7.97 30.37 -33.89
C TYR A 355 -8.54 29.46 -34.97
N GLN A 356 -9.79 29.70 -35.33
CA GLN A 356 -10.44 29.13 -36.50
C GLN A 356 -10.75 30.31 -37.43
N ASP A 357 -9.96 30.41 -38.50
CA ASP A 357 -10.08 31.53 -39.43
C ASP A 357 -11.09 31.13 -40.53
N GLY A 358 -12.14 31.92 -40.71
CA GLY A 358 -13.17 31.70 -41.72
C GLY A 358 -14.01 30.43 -41.51
N LEU A 359 -14.36 30.09 -40.26
CA LEU A 359 -15.23 28.95 -39.94
C LEU A 359 -16.57 29.08 -40.67
N LEU A 360 -16.70 28.31 -41.75
CA LEU A 360 -17.89 28.20 -42.55
C LEU A 360 -18.77 27.11 -41.95
N THR A 361 -19.95 27.48 -41.46
CA THR A 361 -20.99 26.54 -41.03
C THR A 361 -22.14 26.60 -42.02
N GLN A 362 -22.49 25.45 -42.62
CA GLN A 362 -23.62 25.29 -43.53
C GLN A 362 -24.60 24.29 -42.94
N THR A 363 -25.85 24.68 -42.77
CA THR A 363 -26.91 23.82 -42.22
C THR A 363 -28.00 23.66 -43.27
N GLN A 364 -28.26 22.42 -43.69
CA GLN A 364 -29.16 22.10 -44.79
C GLN A 364 -30.15 20.99 -44.38
N PRO A 365 -31.47 21.24 -44.40
CA PRO A 365 -32.47 20.19 -44.33
C PRO A 365 -32.36 19.27 -45.56
N LEU A 366 -32.30 17.95 -45.36
CA LEU A 366 -32.13 17.00 -46.48
C LEU A 366 -33.36 16.96 -47.39
N ALA A 367 -34.55 17.26 -46.86
CA ALA A 367 -35.80 17.19 -47.60
C ALA A 367 -35.96 18.32 -48.64
N THR A 368 -35.45 19.52 -48.35
CA THR A 368 -35.65 20.71 -49.20
C THR A 368 -34.37 21.16 -49.90
N GLY A 369 -33.20 20.85 -49.33
CA GLY A 369 -31.92 21.31 -49.85
C GLY A 369 -31.64 22.81 -49.69
N LEU A 370 -32.58 23.59 -49.14
CA LEU A 370 -32.38 25.02 -48.87
C LEU A 370 -31.77 25.22 -47.49
N GLY A 371 -30.49 25.55 -47.45
CA GLY A 371 -29.73 25.71 -46.21
C GLY A 371 -29.43 27.16 -45.84
N THR A 372 -28.96 27.34 -44.62
CA THR A 372 -28.35 28.58 -44.15
C THR A 372 -26.84 28.42 -44.08
N SER A 373 -26.10 29.52 -44.27
CA SER A 373 -24.67 29.56 -44.04
C SER A 373 -24.29 30.68 -43.08
N SER A 374 -23.19 30.48 -42.36
CA SER A 374 -22.55 31.53 -41.57
C SER A 374 -21.04 31.37 -41.68
N ALA A 375 -20.33 32.50 -41.69
CA ALA A 375 -18.88 32.55 -41.62
C ALA A 375 -18.49 33.35 -40.38
N ARG A 376 -17.53 32.84 -39.62
CA ARG A 376 -17.00 33.55 -38.45
C ARG A 376 -15.53 33.25 -38.23
N ASN A 377 -14.81 34.18 -37.62
CA ASN A 377 -13.56 33.83 -36.95
C ASN A 377 -13.86 33.45 -35.51
N VAL A 378 -13.23 32.39 -35.02
CA VAL A 378 -13.35 31.94 -33.62
C VAL A 378 -11.98 32.00 -32.99
N ARG A 379 -11.85 32.71 -31.88
CA ARG A 379 -10.71 32.62 -30.98
C ARG A 379 -11.17 31.90 -29.73
N THR A 380 -10.53 30.79 -29.39
CA THR A 380 -10.78 30.07 -28.14
C THR A 380 -9.54 30.10 -27.28
N THR A 381 -9.68 30.46 -26.01
CA THR A 381 -8.62 30.39 -25.01
C THR A 381 -8.93 29.26 -24.01
N ASP A 382 -7.90 28.51 -23.64
CA ASP A 382 -7.94 27.47 -22.61
C ASP A 382 -6.71 27.64 -21.73
N GLU A 383 -6.90 28.41 -20.67
CA GLU A 383 -5.86 28.76 -19.71
C GLU A 383 -6.13 28.04 -18.40
N SER A 384 -5.14 27.36 -17.84
CA SER A 384 -5.31 26.58 -16.63
C SER A 384 -4.02 26.45 -15.85
N GLY A 385 -4.10 26.68 -14.54
CA GLY A 385 -3.04 26.37 -13.58
C GLY A 385 -3.48 25.22 -12.69
N THR A 386 -2.59 24.26 -12.46
CA THR A 386 -2.77 23.16 -11.51
C THR A 386 -1.64 23.20 -10.48
N VAL A 387 -2.00 23.12 -9.20
CA VAL A 387 -1.07 22.94 -8.09
C VAL A 387 -1.51 21.72 -7.32
N ASP A 388 -0.64 20.71 -7.28
CA ASP A 388 -0.86 19.52 -6.46
C ASP A 388 0.27 19.41 -5.44
N ALA A 389 -0.07 19.38 -4.15
CA ALA A 389 0.90 19.22 -3.08
C ALA A 389 0.57 17.97 -2.25
N SER A 390 1.60 17.25 -1.81
CA SER A 390 1.45 16.16 -0.87
C SER A 390 2.41 16.29 0.30
N LEU A 391 1.99 15.81 1.47
CA LEU A 391 2.85 15.63 2.64
C LEU A 391 2.47 14.31 3.30
N ALA A 392 3.45 13.42 3.43
CA ALA A 392 3.33 12.13 4.07
C ALA A 392 4.32 12.05 5.24
N TYR A 393 3.86 11.45 6.33
CA TYR A 393 4.67 11.14 7.51
C TYR A 393 4.48 9.67 7.86
N THR A 394 5.56 8.97 8.19
CA THR A 394 5.52 7.59 8.65
C THR A 394 6.38 7.44 9.89
N HIS A 395 5.82 6.79 10.90
CA HIS A 395 6.48 6.39 12.12
C HIS A 395 6.45 4.86 12.27
N LEU A 396 7.61 4.24 12.21
CA LEU A 396 7.85 2.82 12.46
C LEU A 396 8.18 2.61 13.94
N TYR A 397 7.39 1.81 14.64
CA TYR A 397 7.68 1.48 16.03
C TYR A 397 8.73 0.36 16.10
N ALA A 398 9.35 0.19 17.27
CA ALA A 398 10.32 -0.89 17.51
C ALA A 398 9.71 -2.30 17.33
N LYS A 399 8.39 -2.45 17.53
CA LYS A 399 7.68 -3.71 17.27
C LYS A 399 7.51 -3.86 15.76
N PRO A 400 8.00 -4.94 15.13
CA PRO A 400 7.81 -5.18 13.70
C PRO A 400 6.33 -5.11 13.31
N GLN A 401 6.03 -4.60 12.12
CA GLN A 401 4.65 -4.42 11.60
C GLN A 401 3.77 -3.44 12.40
N ARG A 402 4.34 -2.71 13.37
CA ARG A 402 3.64 -1.61 14.02
C ARG A 402 4.08 -0.30 13.40
N GLU A 403 3.13 0.43 12.81
CA GLU A 403 3.40 1.65 12.04
C GLU A 403 2.22 2.62 12.14
N LEU A 404 2.52 3.91 12.17
CA LEU A 404 1.58 5.00 11.99
C LEU A 404 1.96 5.76 10.71
N SER A 405 1.00 6.01 9.83
CA SER A 405 1.19 6.79 8.62
C SER A 405 0.12 7.87 8.51
N ALA A 406 0.53 9.09 8.16
CA ALA A 406 -0.35 10.24 7.94
C ALA A 406 -0.07 10.83 6.55
N LEU A 407 -1.13 11.24 5.85
CA LEU A 407 -1.05 11.80 4.51
C LEU A 407 -1.99 12.99 4.37
N ALA A 408 -1.47 14.08 3.81
CA ALA A 408 -2.25 15.21 3.34
C ALA A 408 -1.99 15.42 1.84
N LEU A 409 -3.05 15.60 1.06
CA LEU A 409 -2.99 15.93 -0.36
C LEU A 409 -3.84 17.18 -0.60
N LEU A 410 -3.29 18.14 -1.31
CA LEU A 410 -3.97 19.33 -1.79
C LEU A 410 -3.91 19.32 -3.32
N SER A 411 -5.05 19.52 -3.97
CA SER A 411 -5.14 19.78 -5.39
C SER A 411 -5.92 21.06 -5.60
N TYR A 412 -5.40 21.96 -6.41
CA TYR A 412 -6.07 23.18 -6.84
C TYR A 412 -5.90 23.32 -8.35
N ASN A 413 -7.00 23.56 -9.03
CA ASN A 413 -7.03 23.90 -10.43
C ASN A 413 -7.90 25.13 -10.65
N ASN A 414 -7.41 26.07 -11.43
CA ASN A 414 -8.22 27.09 -12.07
C ASN A 414 -8.19 26.88 -13.58
N ARG A 415 -9.28 27.24 -14.26
CA ARG A 415 -9.35 27.17 -15.72
C ARG A 415 -10.30 28.22 -16.26
N ASP A 416 -9.81 28.99 -17.22
CA ASP A 416 -10.59 29.89 -18.06
C ASP A 416 -10.74 29.26 -19.44
N TYR A 417 -11.97 29.06 -19.89
CA TYR A 417 -12.29 28.49 -21.20
C TYR A 417 -13.25 29.40 -21.97
N ASN A 418 -12.68 30.35 -22.70
CA ASN A 418 -13.45 31.43 -23.32
C ASN A 418 -13.39 31.29 -24.84
N PHE A 419 -14.46 31.71 -25.53
CA PHE A 419 -14.44 31.93 -26.95
C PHE A 419 -14.90 33.34 -27.29
N ASP A 420 -14.28 33.91 -28.31
CA ASP A 420 -14.66 35.14 -28.99
C ASP A 420 -14.97 34.80 -30.45
N ASN A 421 -16.13 35.20 -30.95
CA ASN A 421 -16.53 35.04 -32.33
C ASN A 421 -16.68 36.40 -32.99
N ASP A 422 -15.99 36.60 -34.11
CA ASP A 422 -16.28 37.66 -35.06
C ASP A 422 -17.18 37.08 -36.15
N ILE A 423 -18.46 37.43 -36.13
CA ILE A 423 -19.48 36.89 -37.04
C ILE A 423 -19.57 37.81 -38.26
N TYR A 424 -19.33 37.22 -39.43
CA TYR A 424 -19.47 37.90 -40.71
C TYR A 424 -20.90 37.73 -41.23
N ALA A 425 -21.43 38.81 -41.77
CA ALA A 425 -22.78 38.83 -42.31
C ALA A 425 -22.88 37.89 -43.52
N ALA A 426 -23.90 37.02 -43.54
CA ALA A 426 -24.18 36.17 -44.70
C ALA A 426 -24.75 36.98 -45.88
N THR A 427 -25.29 38.18 -45.61
CA THR A 427 -25.85 39.17 -46.56
C THR A 427 -25.75 40.57 -45.96
N ASP A 428 -25.89 41.62 -46.79
CA ASP A 428 -25.82 43.04 -46.37
C ASP A 428 -26.84 43.45 -45.29
N ALA A 429 -27.89 42.65 -45.07
CA ALA A 429 -28.95 42.90 -44.09
C ALA A 429 -28.68 42.34 -42.67
N ALA A 430 -27.73 41.40 -42.51
CA ALA A 430 -27.51 40.70 -41.24
C ALA A 430 -26.51 41.42 -40.30
N GLY A 431 -25.67 42.31 -40.86
CA GLY A 431 -24.65 43.07 -40.12
C GLY A 431 -23.53 42.20 -39.52
N PRO A 432 -22.28 42.70 -39.43
CA PRO A 432 -21.26 42.04 -38.63
C PRO A 432 -21.64 42.10 -37.14
N GLY A 433 -21.21 41.11 -36.36
CA GLY A 433 -21.46 41.09 -34.92
C GLY A 433 -20.38 40.35 -34.16
N THR A 434 -20.31 40.58 -32.85
CA THR A 434 -19.45 39.80 -31.95
C THR A 434 -20.31 38.96 -31.03
N ALA A 435 -19.78 37.82 -30.61
CA ALA A 435 -20.39 36.95 -29.63
C ALA A 435 -19.30 36.22 -28.87
N GLY A 436 -19.46 36.04 -27.57
CA GLY A 436 -18.46 35.31 -26.80
C GLY A 436 -18.93 34.94 -25.41
N ASN A 437 -18.02 34.33 -24.67
CA ASN A 437 -18.23 33.99 -23.28
C ASN A 437 -17.00 34.20 -22.43
N ASP A 438 -17.23 34.39 -21.13
CA ASP A 438 -16.25 34.15 -20.10
C ASP A 438 -16.70 32.93 -19.29
N ASN A 439 -15.81 31.97 -19.07
CA ASN A 439 -16.09 30.76 -18.29
C ASN A 439 -14.91 30.46 -17.37
N HIS A 440 -14.97 31.07 -16.18
CA HIS A 440 -14.01 30.80 -15.13
C HIS A 440 -14.44 29.60 -14.32
N SER A 441 -13.54 28.65 -14.09
CA SER A 441 -13.80 27.46 -13.30
C SER A 441 -12.67 27.19 -12.30
N THR A 442 -13.06 26.67 -11.15
CA THR A 442 -12.14 26.27 -10.08
C THR A 442 -12.50 24.87 -9.59
N ASN A 443 -11.48 24.08 -9.29
CA ASN A 443 -11.62 22.78 -8.66
C ASN A 443 -10.58 22.68 -7.55
N GLN A 444 -11.01 22.32 -6.35
CA GLN A 444 -10.16 22.18 -5.18
C GLN A 444 -10.47 20.86 -4.49
N GLU A 445 -9.44 20.12 -4.14
CA GLU A 445 -9.54 18.92 -3.32
C GLU A 445 -8.53 18.96 -2.18
N LEU A 446 -8.98 18.65 -0.97
CA LEU A 446 -8.12 18.39 0.18
C LEU A 446 -8.43 16.99 0.70
N THR A 447 -7.41 16.14 0.73
CA THR A 447 -7.49 14.82 1.35
C THR A 447 -6.59 14.77 2.57
N ALA A 448 -7.12 14.30 3.69
CA ALA A 448 -6.36 13.97 4.90
C ALA A 448 -6.62 12.51 5.26
N GLN A 449 -5.58 11.75 5.56
CA GLN A 449 -5.65 10.34 5.90
C GLN A 449 -4.69 10.00 7.03
N LEU A 450 -5.14 9.14 7.94
CA LEU A 450 -4.37 8.60 9.05
C LEU A 450 -4.59 7.09 9.11
N ASP A 451 -3.51 6.33 9.02
CA ASP A 451 -3.52 4.87 9.04
C ASP A 451 -2.63 4.38 10.19
N TYR A 452 -3.11 3.42 10.97
CA TYR A 452 -2.35 2.78 12.04
C TYR A 452 -2.46 1.27 11.92
N GLN A 453 -1.33 0.59 11.99
CA GLN A 453 -1.27 -0.88 12.03
C GLN A 453 -0.48 -1.35 13.24
N THR A 454 -0.91 -2.46 13.84
CA THR A 454 -0.20 -3.09 14.94
C THR A 454 -0.45 -4.58 14.98
N PRO A 455 0.59 -5.41 15.16
CA PRO A 455 0.38 -6.81 15.49
C PRO A 455 -0.20 -6.90 16.90
N THR A 456 -1.32 -7.58 17.06
CA THR A 456 -1.98 -7.81 18.35
C THR A 456 -1.37 -9.01 19.05
N LEU A 457 -1.23 -10.13 18.33
CA LEU A 457 -0.63 -11.39 18.77
C LEU A 457 0.29 -11.95 17.67
N LYS A 458 0.95 -13.09 17.93
CA LYS A 458 1.69 -13.81 16.88
C LYS A 458 0.69 -14.16 15.76
N ASN A 459 1.05 -13.85 14.52
CA ASN A 459 0.24 -14.11 13.32
C ASN A 459 -1.10 -13.35 13.25
N GLN A 460 -1.23 -12.22 13.96
CA GLN A 460 -2.42 -11.38 13.92
C GLN A 460 -2.04 -9.91 13.73
N LEU A 461 -2.76 -9.22 12.85
CA LEU A 461 -2.53 -7.82 12.51
C LEU A 461 -3.85 -7.05 12.57
N LEU A 462 -3.86 -5.96 13.32
CA LEU A 462 -4.96 -5.00 13.32
C LEU A 462 -4.54 -3.77 12.52
N GLU A 463 -5.38 -3.37 11.57
CA GLU A 463 -5.26 -2.13 10.81
C GLU A 463 -6.49 -1.25 11.07
N LEU A 464 -6.24 0.02 11.36
CA LEU A 464 -7.26 1.05 11.60
C LEU A 464 -6.91 2.24 10.72
N GLY A 465 -7.92 2.96 10.23
CA GLY A 465 -7.65 4.23 9.61
C GLY A 465 -8.86 5.12 9.48
N ALA A 466 -8.58 6.40 9.22
CA ALA A 466 -9.55 7.44 9.02
C ALA A 466 -9.13 8.31 7.84
N LYS A 467 -10.11 8.75 7.06
CA LYS A 467 -9.89 9.56 5.87
C LYS A 467 -10.96 10.63 5.73
N ASN A 468 -10.57 11.83 5.29
CA ASN A 468 -11.50 12.87 4.90
C ASN A 468 -11.08 13.47 3.55
N ILE A 469 -12.03 13.58 2.64
CA ILE A 469 -11.87 14.21 1.33
C ILE A 469 -12.86 15.37 1.25
N ARG A 470 -12.37 16.58 1.00
CA ARG A 470 -13.18 17.78 0.78
C ARG A 470 -12.97 18.29 -0.62
N ARG A 471 -14.05 18.35 -1.40
CA ARG A 471 -14.04 18.84 -2.79
C ARG A 471 -14.87 20.11 -2.90
N ARG A 472 -14.35 21.10 -3.63
CA ARG A 472 -15.04 22.34 -3.98
C ARG A 472 -14.86 22.60 -5.47
N VAL A 473 -15.95 22.67 -6.20
CA VAL A 473 -15.95 23.00 -7.63
C VAL A 473 -16.81 24.24 -7.84
N GLY A 474 -16.29 25.18 -8.61
CA GLY A 474 -16.99 26.39 -9.02
C GLY A 474 -16.87 26.58 -10.52
N SER A 475 -17.91 27.10 -11.16
CA SER A 475 -17.84 27.63 -12.52
C SER A 475 -18.76 28.85 -12.61
N ASP A 476 -18.29 29.92 -13.24
CA ASP A 476 -19.05 31.13 -13.54
C ASP A 476 -18.99 31.35 -15.03
N TYR A 477 -20.16 31.40 -15.66
CA TYR A 477 -20.32 31.45 -17.10
C TYR A 477 -21.16 32.69 -17.47
N THR A 478 -20.58 33.59 -18.26
CA THR A 478 -21.25 34.80 -18.75
C THR A 478 -21.15 34.89 -20.26
N TYR A 479 -22.24 35.29 -20.93
CA TYR A 479 -22.27 35.51 -22.38
C TYR A 479 -22.33 37.01 -22.72
N TYR A 480 -21.68 37.42 -23.80
CA TYR A 480 -21.74 38.78 -24.32
C TYR A 480 -21.96 38.83 -25.83
N GLY A 481 -22.23 40.02 -26.36
CA GLY A 481 -22.54 40.23 -27.78
C GLY A 481 -23.88 39.61 -28.16
N GLN A 482 -23.98 39.03 -29.36
CA GLN A 482 -25.22 38.44 -29.88
C GLN A 482 -25.73 37.25 -29.05
N LEU A 483 -24.89 36.64 -28.21
CA LEU A 483 -25.30 35.56 -27.32
C LEU A 483 -25.92 36.03 -26.01
N ALA A 484 -25.67 37.27 -25.57
CA ALA A 484 -26.18 37.80 -24.30
C ALA A 484 -27.72 37.77 -24.20
N SER A 485 -28.41 37.99 -25.32
CA SER A 485 -29.87 37.97 -25.38
C SER A 485 -30.46 36.57 -25.60
N ALA A 486 -29.66 35.62 -26.07
CA ALA A 486 -30.11 34.27 -26.45
C ALA A 486 -29.72 33.20 -25.41
N GLN A 487 -28.71 33.47 -24.58
CA GLN A 487 -28.19 32.54 -23.59
C GLN A 487 -28.06 33.26 -22.24
N ALA A 488 -28.58 32.63 -21.19
CA ALA A 488 -28.51 33.18 -19.85
C ALA A 488 -27.17 32.85 -19.20
N ASP A 489 -26.63 33.82 -18.46
CA ASP A 489 -25.52 33.64 -17.54
C ASP A 489 -25.86 32.58 -16.48
N ASN A 490 -24.84 31.83 -16.05
CA ASN A 490 -25.00 30.73 -15.11
C ASN A 490 -23.78 30.62 -14.19
N SER A 491 -24.02 30.13 -12.98
CA SER A 491 -22.97 29.73 -12.06
C SER A 491 -23.26 28.37 -11.47
N PHE A 492 -22.22 27.59 -11.23
CA PHE A 492 -22.28 26.31 -10.56
C PHE A 492 -21.37 26.35 -9.34
N ARG A 493 -21.88 25.89 -8.20
CA ARG A 493 -21.12 25.69 -6.97
C ARG A 493 -21.41 24.29 -6.46
N TYR A 494 -20.36 23.51 -6.22
CA TYR A 494 -20.45 22.15 -5.72
C TYR A 494 -19.48 21.97 -4.55
N ARG A 495 -19.97 21.38 -3.48
CA ARG A 495 -19.22 21.05 -2.28
C ARG A 495 -19.50 19.61 -1.90
N GLN A 496 -18.46 18.83 -1.71
CA GLN A 496 -18.57 17.46 -1.20
C GLN A 496 -17.59 17.26 -0.05
N ASN A 497 -18.04 16.59 1.00
CA ASN A 497 -17.20 16.09 2.06
C ASN A 497 -17.47 14.60 2.26
N VAL A 498 -16.45 13.77 2.06
CA VAL A 498 -16.47 12.34 2.32
C VAL A 498 -15.62 12.08 3.55
N ALA A 499 -16.22 11.57 4.62
CA ALA A 499 -15.51 11.14 5.83
C ALA A 499 -15.63 9.63 5.95
N ALA A 500 -14.51 8.93 6.10
CA ALA A 500 -14.49 7.48 6.20
C ALA A 500 -13.62 7.02 7.37
N ALA A 501 -14.01 5.90 7.97
CA ALA A 501 -13.21 5.15 8.92
C ALA A 501 -13.24 3.67 8.55
N TYR A 502 -12.13 2.98 8.74
CA TYR A 502 -12.04 1.56 8.45
C TYR A 502 -11.30 0.80 9.56
N LEU A 503 -11.63 -0.48 9.66
CA LEU A 503 -10.97 -1.47 10.49
C LEU A 503 -10.77 -2.73 9.67
N VAL A 504 -9.56 -3.29 9.69
CA VAL A 504 -9.26 -4.59 9.09
C VAL A 504 -8.50 -5.42 10.12
N TYR A 505 -8.86 -6.69 10.25
CA TYR A 505 -8.17 -7.60 11.14
C TYR A 505 -7.72 -8.85 10.38
N THR A 506 -6.43 -9.14 10.40
CA THR A 506 -5.85 -10.31 9.76
C THR A 506 -5.56 -11.39 10.80
N PHE A 507 -6.03 -12.61 10.55
CA PHE A 507 -5.73 -13.82 11.31
C PHE A 507 -5.04 -14.84 10.41
N ASN A 508 -3.79 -15.21 10.70
CA ASN A 508 -3.20 -16.39 10.05
C ASN A 508 -3.45 -17.61 10.95
N LEU A 509 -4.35 -18.48 10.50
CA LEU A 509 -4.74 -19.72 11.17
C LEU A 509 -3.71 -20.83 10.91
N PRO A 510 -3.67 -21.88 11.74
CA PRO A 510 -2.93 -23.10 11.44
C PRO A 510 -3.38 -23.72 10.10
N LEU A 511 -2.54 -24.57 9.51
CA LEU A 511 -2.79 -25.25 8.21
C LEU A 511 -2.73 -24.32 6.98
N GLY A 512 -2.20 -23.10 7.11
CA GLY A 512 -1.97 -22.19 5.99
C GLY A 512 -3.19 -21.36 5.57
N PHE A 513 -4.27 -21.37 6.36
CA PHE A 513 -5.42 -20.49 6.13
C PHE A 513 -5.17 -19.10 6.68
N THR A 514 -5.57 -18.06 5.95
CA THR A 514 -5.55 -16.68 6.42
C THR A 514 -6.95 -16.09 6.23
N LEU A 515 -7.47 -15.42 7.26
CA LEU A 515 -8.78 -14.78 7.28
C LEU A 515 -8.59 -13.29 7.53
N ARG A 516 -9.28 -12.41 6.79
CA ARG A 516 -9.07 -10.96 6.87
C ARG A 516 -10.37 -10.14 6.80
N PRO A 517 -11.23 -10.22 7.84
CA PRO A 517 -12.43 -9.39 7.91
C PRO A 517 -12.10 -7.90 7.91
N GLY A 518 -12.85 -7.14 7.12
CA GLY A 518 -12.76 -5.69 7.00
C GLY A 518 -14.13 -5.01 7.14
N LEU A 519 -14.15 -3.87 7.81
CA LEU A 519 -15.31 -2.99 7.96
C LEU A 519 -14.92 -1.57 7.56
N ARG A 520 -15.74 -0.94 6.72
CA ARG A 520 -15.61 0.48 6.37
C ARG A 520 -16.93 1.20 6.57
N TYR A 521 -16.89 2.35 7.24
CA TYR A 521 -17.99 3.29 7.35
C TYR A 521 -17.64 4.56 6.58
N GLU A 522 -18.53 4.99 5.70
CA GLU A 522 -18.41 6.23 4.93
C GLU A 522 -19.65 7.11 5.12
N TYR A 523 -19.39 8.38 5.40
CA TYR A 523 -20.36 9.46 5.46
C TYR A 523 -20.04 10.50 4.41
N THR A 524 -20.94 10.66 3.45
CA THR A 524 -20.80 11.62 2.35
C THR A 524 -21.88 12.69 2.44
N SER A 525 -21.46 13.96 2.51
CA SER A 525 -22.33 15.12 2.35
C SER A 525 -22.02 15.84 1.05
N ILE A 526 -23.07 16.15 0.29
CA ILE A 526 -22.98 16.85 -1.01
C ILE A 526 -23.94 18.03 -0.97
N ALA A 527 -23.48 19.19 -1.43
CA ALA A 527 -24.31 20.35 -1.71
C ALA A 527 -23.93 20.89 -3.10
N ALA A 528 -24.94 21.13 -3.93
CA ALA A 528 -24.79 21.71 -5.25
C ALA A 528 -25.80 22.83 -5.41
N ASP A 529 -25.35 23.98 -5.91
CA ASP A 529 -26.16 25.17 -6.10
C ASP A 529 -25.92 25.72 -7.52
N PHE A 530 -26.98 26.20 -8.16
CA PHE A 530 -26.93 26.86 -9.46
C PHE A 530 -27.44 28.28 -9.32
N GLY A 531 -26.75 29.26 -9.91
CA GLY A 531 -27.20 30.66 -9.95
C GLY A 531 -27.44 31.11 -11.39
N ARG A 532 -28.47 31.94 -11.63
CA ARG A 532 -28.74 32.58 -12.92
C ARG A 532 -28.82 34.09 -12.73
N GLY A 533 -28.25 34.89 -13.63
CA GLY A 533 -28.27 36.37 -13.55
C GLY A 533 -26.92 37.00 -13.90
N GLY A 534 -26.85 38.32 -14.01
CA GLY A 534 -25.59 39.01 -14.35
C GLY A 534 -24.51 38.85 -13.28
N ALA A 535 -23.22 38.93 -13.65
CA ALA A 535 -22.07 38.69 -12.77
C ALA A 535 -22.11 39.42 -11.40
N ALA A 536 -22.74 40.61 -11.34
CA ALA A 536 -22.92 41.37 -10.10
C ALA A 536 -23.93 40.75 -9.11
N GLU A 537 -24.94 40.02 -9.60
CA GLU A 537 -25.93 39.31 -8.78
C GLU A 537 -25.41 37.94 -8.33
N ILE A 538 -24.47 37.35 -9.09
CA ILE A 538 -23.81 36.07 -8.78
C ILE A 538 -22.81 36.22 -7.61
N GLY A 539 -22.28 37.42 -7.35
CA GLY A 539 -21.12 37.64 -6.47
C GLY A 539 -21.37 38.14 -5.04
N ARG A 540 -22.60 38.51 -4.63
CA ARG A 540 -22.80 39.17 -3.31
C ARG A 540 -23.80 38.58 -2.33
N ASP A 541 -24.76 37.76 -2.74
CA ASP A 541 -25.69 37.15 -1.79
C ASP A 541 -26.21 35.81 -2.31
N ALA A 542 -25.39 34.76 -2.22
CA ALA A 542 -25.88 33.36 -2.31
C ALA A 542 -26.67 32.95 -1.04
N GLY A 543 -27.36 33.91 -0.40
CA GLY A 543 -28.25 33.72 0.73
C GLY A 543 -29.73 33.92 0.41
N ALA A 544 -30.12 34.48 -0.75
CA ALA A 544 -31.50 34.96 -0.90
C ALA A 544 -32.14 34.92 -2.31
N GLN A 545 -31.63 34.16 -3.27
CA GLN A 545 -32.43 33.81 -4.46
C GLN A 545 -32.64 32.31 -4.56
N ARG A 546 -33.79 31.86 -4.01
CA ARG A 546 -34.29 30.50 -4.15
C ARG A 546 -34.71 30.24 -5.61
N GLY A 547 -33.74 29.92 -6.45
CA GLY A 547 -33.94 29.29 -7.74
C GLY A 547 -33.45 27.84 -7.71
N ALA A 548 -34.35 26.92 -7.37
CA ALA A 548 -34.27 25.46 -7.52
C ALA A 548 -32.95 24.72 -7.14
N ALA A 549 -33.08 23.93 -6.05
CA ALA A 549 -32.33 22.71 -5.72
C ALA A 549 -30.96 22.83 -5.01
N ALA A 550 -30.95 23.28 -3.76
CA ALA A 550 -29.98 22.80 -2.78
C ALA A 550 -30.30 21.34 -2.42
N GLN A 551 -29.84 20.38 -3.23
CA GLN A 551 -30.03 18.96 -2.93
C GLN A 551 -28.93 18.51 -1.96
N VAL A 552 -29.18 18.67 -0.66
CA VAL A 552 -28.33 18.06 0.38
C VAL A 552 -28.58 16.56 0.37
N CYS A 553 -27.80 15.83 -0.43
CA CYS A 553 -27.83 14.38 -0.42
C CYS A 553 -26.85 13.89 0.65
N GLN A 554 -27.39 13.26 1.69
CA GLN A 554 -26.58 12.55 2.68
C GLN A 554 -26.65 11.06 2.35
N ARG A 555 -25.49 10.44 2.13
CA ARG A 555 -25.39 9.01 1.87
C ARG A 555 -24.45 8.39 2.89
N GLN A 556 -24.96 7.36 3.57
CA GLN A 556 -24.17 6.50 4.43
C GLN A 556 -23.94 5.18 3.68
N ARG A 557 -22.69 4.72 3.65
CA ARG A 557 -22.33 3.40 3.10
C ARG A 557 -21.55 2.63 4.16
N VAL A 558 -21.96 1.37 4.37
CA VAL A 558 -21.24 0.41 5.20
C VAL A 558 -20.85 -0.75 4.30
N GLU A 559 -19.56 -1.05 4.24
CA GLU A 559 -19.02 -2.18 3.50
C GLU A 559 -18.40 -3.16 4.49
N ALA A 560 -18.77 -4.43 4.34
CA ALA A 560 -18.18 -5.54 5.07
C ALA A 560 -17.55 -6.49 4.04
N GLU A 561 -16.28 -6.79 4.22
CA GLU A 561 -15.51 -7.74 3.42
C GLU A 561 -15.05 -8.86 4.36
N LEU A 562 -15.17 -10.13 3.95
CA LEU A 562 -14.89 -11.31 4.79
C LEU A 562 -13.67 -12.08 4.29
#